data_AF-A0A8B6HD75-F1
#
_entry.id   AF-A0A8B6HD75-F1
#
_cell.length_a   1.000
_cell.length_b   1.000
_cell.length_c   1.000
_cell.angle_alpha   90.00
_cell.angle_beta   90.00
_cell.angle_gamma   90.00
#
_symmetry.space_group_name_H-M   'P 1'
#
loop_
_entity.id
_entity.type
_entity.pdbx_description
1 polymer ?
#
loop_
_entity_poly.entity_id
_entity_poly.type
_entity_poly.pdbx_seq_one_letter_code
_entity_poly.pdbx_strand_id
1 'polypeptide(L)'
;MIRIAVAILCFTTTVRTKRQPNILLIIADDYGYNDIGYHGSEIKTPVLDRLAADGVKLENYYVQPICSPSRSQLMTGRYQVRCFDNLSHVLVYLWFL
;
A
#
# COMPACT_ATOMS: atom_id res chain seq x y z
N MET A 1 38.80 -33.04 -50.00
CA MET A 1 38.03 -33.49 -48.81
C MET A 1 38.00 -32.34 -47.81
N ILE A 2 36.93 -31.53 -47.80
CA ILE A 2 36.83 -30.32 -46.95
C ILE A 2 35.69 -30.56 -45.95
N ARG A 3 36.02 -30.60 -44.66
CA ARG A 3 35.05 -30.78 -43.57
C ARG A 3 34.78 -29.41 -42.96
N ILE A 4 33.58 -28.87 -43.21
CA ILE A 4 33.11 -27.60 -42.64
C ILE A 4 32.57 -27.90 -41.23
N ALA A 5 33.23 -27.37 -40.21
CA ALA A 5 32.77 -27.49 -38.82
C ALA A 5 31.77 -26.37 -38.53
N VAL A 6 30.51 -26.74 -38.32
CA VAL A 6 29.44 -25.82 -37.91
C VAL A 6 29.53 -25.63 -36.39
N ALA A 7 29.94 -24.45 -35.95
CA ALA A 7 29.92 -24.06 -34.54
C ALA A 7 28.50 -23.63 -34.15
N ILE A 8 27.81 -24.46 -33.36
CA ILE A 8 26.50 -24.14 -32.80
C ILE A 8 26.73 -23.20 -31.61
N LEU A 9 26.44 -21.92 -31.79
CA LEU A 9 26.46 -20.92 -30.72
C LEU A 9 25.19 -21.10 -29.86
N CYS A 10 25.32 -21.75 -28.71
CA CYS A 10 24.21 -21.94 -27.77
C CYS A 10 24.01 -20.65 -26.96
N PHE A 11 22.99 -19.85 -27.32
CA PHE A 11 22.64 -18.63 -26.60
C PHE A 11 21.84 -19.02 -25.33
N THR A 12 22.51 -19.11 -24.18
CA THR A 12 21.83 -19.35 -22.91
C THR A 12 21.13 -18.06 -22.45
N THR A 13 19.82 -17.97 -22.63
CA THR A 13 19.00 -16.91 -22.03
C THR A 13 18.86 -17.18 -20.53
N THR A 14 19.49 -16.34 -19.71
CA THR A 14 19.30 -16.38 -18.25
C THR A 14 17.93 -15.79 -17.91
N VAL A 15 16.95 -16.66 -17.65
CA VAL A 15 15.65 -16.24 -17.11
C VAL A 15 15.86 -15.79 -15.67
N ARG A 16 16.02 -14.49 -15.47
CA ARG A 16 16.03 -13.89 -14.13
C ARG A 16 14.59 -13.81 -13.64
N THR A 17 14.19 -14.77 -12.79
CA THR A 17 12.91 -14.72 -12.08
C THR A 17 12.88 -13.43 -11.26
N LYS A 18 12.07 -12.45 -11.67
CA LYS A 18 11.88 -11.22 -10.89
C LYS A 18 11.27 -11.63 -9.55
N ARG A 19 12.03 -11.45 -8.47
CA ARG A 19 11.52 -11.62 -7.11
C ARG A 19 10.37 -10.63 -6.91
N GLN A 20 9.22 -11.14 -6.47
CA GLN A 20 8.08 -10.29 -6.14
C GLN A 20 8.42 -9.47 -4.89
N PRO A 21 8.16 -8.16 -4.88
CA PRO A 21 8.35 -7.35 -3.69
C PRO A 21 7.31 -7.72 -2.63
N ASN A 22 7.71 -7.66 -1.36
CA ASN A 22 6.77 -7.73 -0.24
C ASN A 22 6.11 -6.36 -0.06
N ILE A 23 4.80 -6.34 0.14
CA ILE A 23 4.04 -5.12 0.40
C ILE A 23 3.63 -5.13 1.87
N LEU A 24 4.07 -4.12 2.62
CA LEU A 24 3.65 -3.89 4.00
C LEU A 24 2.78 -2.64 4.04
N LEU A 25 1.51 -2.80 4.40
CA LEU A 25 0.57 -1.70 4.60
C LEU A 25 0.41 -1.44 6.10
N ILE A 26 0.83 -0.26 6.56
CA ILE A 26 0.71 0.18 7.95
C ILE A 26 -0.41 1.21 8.02
N ILE A 27 -1.38 1.00 8.92
CA ILE A 27 -2.52 1.89 9.14
C ILE A 27 -2.52 2.27 10.62
N ALA A 28 -2.53 3.57 10.90
CA ALA A 28 -2.73 4.11 12.24
C ALA A 28 -4.20 4.54 12.39
N ASP A 29 -4.79 4.27 13.55
CA ASP A 29 -6.15 4.70 13.89
C ASP A 29 -6.14 6.09 14.50
N ASP A 30 -7.17 6.89 14.21
CA ASP A 30 -7.33 8.28 14.68
C ASP A 30 -6.08 9.18 14.53
N TYR A 31 -5.26 8.94 13.51
CA TYR A 31 -4.01 9.67 13.28
C TYR A 31 -4.26 11.02 12.59
N GLY A 32 -3.98 12.11 13.30
CA GLY A 32 -4.16 13.47 12.82
C GLY A 32 -3.07 13.90 11.84
N TYR A 33 -3.40 14.87 10.97
CA TYR A 33 -2.44 15.43 10.01
C TYR A 33 -1.22 16.04 10.70
N ASN A 34 -1.41 16.72 11.85
CA ASN A 34 -0.35 17.38 12.61
C ASN A 34 0.30 16.48 13.69
N ASP A 35 0.06 15.17 13.69
CA ASP A 35 0.64 14.24 14.69
C ASP A 35 1.99 13.64 14.26
N ILE A 36 2.44 13.94 13.03
CA ILE A 36 3.72 13.49 12.49
C ILE A 36 4.77 14.60 12.46
N GLY A 37 6.00 14.27 12.86
CA GLY A 37 7.13 15.21 12.93
C GLY A 37 7.41 15.91 11.60
N TYR A 38 7.31 15.19 10.49
CA TYR A 38 7.44 15.76 9.14
C TYR A 38 6.40 16.85 8.80
N HIS A 39 5.21 16.85 9.40
CA HIS A 39 4.22 17.93 9.27
C HIS A 39 4.38 19.03 10.35
N GLY A 40 5.45 18.99 11.14
CA GLY A 40 5.72 19.97 12.19
C GLY A 40 5.05 19.68 13.53
N SER A 41 4.75 18.41 13.81
CA SER A 41 4.22 18.00 15.12
C SER A 41 5.22 18.28 16.26
N GLU A 42 4.67 18.49 17.47
CA GLU A 42 5.46 18.45 18.72
C GLU A 42 5.91 17.02 19.05
N ILE A 43 5.20 16.02 18.54
CA ILE A 43 5.48 14.60 18.74
C ILE A 43 6.66 14.20 17.84
N LYS A 44 7.71 13.65 18.45
CA LYS A 44 8.90 13.18 17.72
C LYS A 44 8.64 11.81 17.12
N THR A 45 8.59 11.72 15.78
CA THR A 45 8.37 10.47 15.04
C THR A 45 9.55 10.11 14.13
N PRO A 46 10.78 9.93 14.67
CA PRO A 46 12.01 9.86 13.87
C PRO A 46 12.03 8.72 12.83
N VAL A 47 11.36 7.60 13.13
CA VAL A 47 11.25 6.47 12.19
C VAL A 47 10.33 6.80 11.02
N LEU A 48 9.18 7.44 11.28
CA LEU A 48 8.25 7.86 10.24
C LEU A 48 8.81 9.01 9.42
N ASP A 49 9.51 9.95 10.06
CA ASP A 49 10.16 11.08 9.39
C ASP A 49 11.24 10.59 8.41
N ARG A 50 12.01 9.57 8.81
CA ARG A 50 12.96 8.90 7.92
C ARG A 50 12.26 8.19 6.76
N LEU A 51 11.17 7.45 7.02
CA LEU A 51 10.39 6.81 5.96
C LEU A 51 9.83 7.82 4.96
N ALA A 52 9.39 8.99 5.44
CA ALA A 52 8.92 10.08 4.60
C ALA A 52 10.04 10.71 3.77
N ALA A 53 11.26 10.82 4.32
CA ALA A 53 12.43 11.35 3.62
C ALA A 53 12.99 10.38 2.56
N ASP A 54 12.98 9.08 2.85
CA ASP A 54 13.47 8.03 1.94
C ASP A 54 12.43 7.66 0.86
N GLY A 55 11.17 8.06 1.04
CA GLY A 55 10.03 7.63 0.24
C GLY A 55 9.31 8.74 -0.52
N VAL A 56 8.04 8.46 -0.87
CA VAL A 56 7.13 9.42 -1.49
C VAL A 56 6.08 9.84 -0.48
N LYS A 57 5.81 11.15 -0.40
CA LYS A 57 4.85 11.74 0.52
C LYS A 57 3.59 12.11 -0.24
N LEU A 58 2.43 11.76 0.32
CA LEU A 58 1.14 12.19 -0.19
C LEU A 58 0.72 13.43 0.61
N GLU A 59 0.76 14.60 -0.02
CA GLU A 59 0.39 15.86 0.65
C GLU A 59 -1.14 16.05 0.73
N ASN A 60 -1.89 15.36 -0.15
CA ASN A 60 -3.34 15.44 -0.23
C ASN A 60 -3.93 14.03 -0.24
N TYR A 61 -4.34 13.55 0.93
CA TYR A 61 -5.03 12.27 1.11
C TYR A 61 -6.31 12.48 1.93
N TYR A 62 -7.40 11.84 1.52
CA TYR A 62 -8.73 12.04 2.10
C TYR A 62 -9.27 10.71 2.61
N VAL A 63 -9.88 10.76 3.80
CA VAL A 63 -10.49 9.60 4.47
C VAL A 63 -11.92 9.93 4.88
N GLN A 64 -12.69 8.90 5.23
CA GLN A 64 -13.98 9.14 5.87
C GLN A 64 -13.79 9.55 7.33
N PRO A 65 -14.70 10.35 7.90
CA PRO A 65 -14.61 10.79 9.30
C PRO A 65 -14.89 9.68 10.32
N ILE A 66 -15.07 8.42 9.88
CA ILE A 66 -15.33 7.26 10.73
C ILE A 66 -14.39 6.12 10.29
N CYS A 67 -13.81 5.41 11.27
CA CYS A 67 -12.85 4.32 11.06
C CYS A 67 -13.40 3.17 10.20
N SER A 68 -14.65 2.74 10.43
CA SER A 68 -15.26 1.62 9.71
C SER A 68 -15.43 1.87 8.20
N PRO A 69 -16.06 2.96 7.72
CA PRO A 69 -16.14 3.23 6.30
C PRO A 69 -14.75 3.53 5.70
N SER A 70 -13.84 4.20 6.41
CA SER A 70 -12.47 4.43 5.93
C SER A 70 -11.73 3.12 5.63
N ARG A 71 -11.73 2.17 6.58
CA ARG A 71 -11.11 0.83 6.42
C ARG A 71 -11.78 0.03 5.31
N SER A 72 -13.10 0.04 5.24
CA SER A 72 -13.83 -0.68 4.18
C SER A 72 -13.52 -0.14 2.79
N GLN A 73 -13.40 1.17 2.62
CA GLN A 73 -12.98 1.78 1.35
C GLN A 73 -11.55 1.36 0.97
N LEU A 74 -10.63 1.35 1.93
CA LEU A 74 -9.24 0.94 1.71
C LEU A 74 -9.13 -0.54 1.29
N MET A 75 -9.89 -1.44 1.93
CA MET A 75 -9.84 -2.87 1.65
C MET A 75 -10.53 -3.25 0.33
N THR A 76 -11.60 -2.54 -0.05
CA THR A 76 -12.40 -2.88 -1.24
C THR A 76 -12.07 -2.04 -2.46
N GLY A 77 -11.39 -0.91 -2.29
CA GLY A 77 -11.17 0.09 -3.34
C GLY A 77 -12.46 0.76 -3.83
N ARG A 78 -13.55 0.70 -3.05
CA ARG A 78 -14.87 1.22 -3.44
C ARG A 78 -15.26 2.43 -2.61
N TYR A 79 -16.08 3.32 -3.19
CA TYR A 79 -16.69 4.40 -2.42
C TYR A 79 -17.63 3.86 -1.33
N GLN A 80 -17.72 4.56 -0.20
CA GLN A 80 -18.54 4.15 0.96
C GLN A 80 -19.98 3.78 0.57
N VAL A 81 -20.59 4.56 -0.33
CA VAL A 81 -21.95 4.31 -0.83
C VAL A 81 -22.09 2.92 -1.46
N ARG A 82 -21.04 2.46 -2.17
CA ARG A 82 -20.99 1.14 -2.81
C ARG A 82 -20.57 0.02 -1.88
N CYS A 83 -20.00 0.35 -0.73
CA CYS A 83 -19.65 -0.64 0.28
C CYS A 83 -20.91 -1.10 1.03
N PHE A 84 -21.88 -0.22 1.24
CA PHE A 84 -23.07 -0.51 2.05
C PHE A 84 -24.28 -1.03 1.25
N ASP A 85 -24.25 -0.97 -0.09
CA ASP A 85 -25.31 -1.50 -0.98
C ASP A 85 -25.60 -3.01 -0.81
N ASN A 86 -24.74 -3.77 -0.11
CA ASN A 86 -24.94 -5.19 0.22
C ASN A 86 -24.87 -5.50 1.74
N LEU A 87 -24.85 -4.48 2.61
CA LEU A 87 -24.52 -4.64 4.04
C LEU A 87 -25.53 -3.96 4.98
N SER A 88 -26.79 -3.84 4.58
CA SER A 88 -27.88 -3.34 5.45
C SER A 88 -28.03 -4.14 6.77
N HIS A 89 -27.50 -5.36 6.84
CA HIS A 89 -27.56 -6.22 8.04
C HIS A 89 -26.31 -6.23 8.94
N VAL A 90 -25.17 -5.68 8.49
CA VAL A 90 -23.91 -5.70 9.28
C VAL A 90 -23.64 -4.38 9.99
N LEU A 91 -24.22 -3.28 9.48
CA LEU A 91 -24.02 -1.93 10.00
C LEU A 91 -24.46 -1.71 11.46
N VAL A 92 -25.43 -2.49 11.97
CA VAL A 92 -25.88 -2.35 13.37
C VAL A 92 -24.96 -3.09 14.35
N TYR A 93 -24.28 -4.16 13.92
CA TYR A 93 -23.52 -5.02 14.83
C TYR A 93 -22.07 -4.55 15.08
N LEU A 94 -21.50 -3.69 14.22
CA LEU A 94 -20.11 -3.25 14.34
C LEU A 94 -19.94 -1.86 14.98
N TRP A 95 -21.00 -1.26 15.50
CA TRP A 95 -20.96 0.08 16.11
C TRP A 95 -20.62 0.07 17.61
N PHE A 96 -20.43 -1.12 18.22
CA PHE A 96 -20.23 -1.31 19.66
C PHE A 96 -18.97 -2.12 20.05
N LEU A 97 -18.07 -2.40 19.11
CA LEU A 97 -16.81 -3.12 19.39
C LEU A 97 -15.61 -2.36 18.82
#